data_AF-A0A0Q8TD94-F1
#
_entry.id   AF-A0A0Q8TD94-F1
#
_cell.length_a   1.000
_cell.length_b   1.000
_cell.length_c   1.000
_cell.angle_alpha   90.00
_cell.angle_beta   90.00
_cell.angle_gamma   90.00
#
_symmetry.space_group_name_H-M   'P 1'
#
loop_
_entity.id
_entity.type
_entity.pdbx_description
1 polymer ?
#
loop_
_entity_poly.entity_id
_entity_poly.type
_entity_poly.pdbx_seq_one_letter_code
_entity_poly.pdbx_strand_id
1 'polypeptide(L)'
;MGSQGLLAGERLQVDAQGKLVSISLGSLRGDAQQVGDAMAFANLPASITVDGAAYARLSGAVTRLSGANLAVGLETTPSGVVLVRDGTQTIQLLPVQPITIDARLPDGVAFTPLGLLRWVRGGVVVQFAPAVADLAGLAQAITALLPDARIKLGAEGVLQLTTGGATYVLKPDWTGAGTATGTPQIGVDGQGRIVFQIGNRPAQLLLPAVLNAAQASGIFTTAIPGSVLAVQPGSSEGALTLTLGNTQWRLLPQWVLPGNDAAQTAPWRMGSDGVLYLKLGTQVQGVRIVD
;
A
#
# COMPACT_ATOMS: atom_id res chain seq x y z
N MET A 1 -8.13 32.59 20.39
CA MET A 1 -8.22 31.17 19.98
C MET A 1 -9.06 31.13 18.72
N GLY A 2 -8.45 30.91 17.55
CA GLY A 2 -9.16 30.93 16.27
C GLY A 2 -10.11 29.74 16.14
N SER A 3 -11.31 29.97 15.61
CA SER A 3 -12.31 28.93 15.35
C SER A 3 -11.73 27.85 14.42
N GLN A 4 -11.58 26.63 14.93
CA GLN A 4 -11.29 25.45 14.10
C GLN A 4 -12.58 25.01 13.40
N GLY A 5 -13.01 25.80 12.41
CA GLY A 5 -14.06 25.36 11.49
C GLY A 5 -13.50 24.25 10.59
N LEU A 6 -14.30 23.22 10.33
CA LEU A 6 -14.04 22.30 9.24
C LEU A 6 -14.09 23.05 7.90
N LEU A 7 -13.10 22.82 7.03
CA LEU A 7 -13.20 23.27 5.64
C LEU A 7 -13.92 22.23 4.78
N ALA A 8 -14.32 22.64 3.58
CA ALA A 8 -14.92 21.75 2.60
C ALA A 8 -13.95 20.59 2.27
N GLY A 9 -14.48 19.36 2.28
CA GLY A 9 -13.69 18.16 2.06
C GLY A 9 -12.90 17.69 3.28
N GLU A 10 -13.11 18.26 4.47
CA GLU A 10 -12.55 17.73 5.71
C GLU A 10 -13.59 16.91 6.48
N ARG A 11 -13.12 15.83 7.09
CA ARG A 11 -13.93 14.91 7.89
C ARG A 11 -13.35 14.82 9.29
N LEU A 12 -14.20 14.95 10.30
CA LEU A 12 -13.85 14.66 11.68
C LEU A 12 -14.01 13.17 11.92
N GLN A 13 -12.99 12.57 12.50
CA GLN A 13 -13.12 11.26 13.13
C GLN A 13 -13.20 11.50 14.64
N VAL A 14 -14.32 11.08 15.24
CA VAL A 14 -14.50 11.08 16.69
C VAL A 14 -14.56 9.65 17.22
N ASP A 15 -14.14 9.43 18.46
CA ASP A 15 -14.30 8.14 19.13
C ASP A 15 -15.74 7.94 19.64
N ALA A 16 -16.00 6.78 20.27
CA ALA A 16 -17.31 6.44 20.82
C ALA A 16 -17.77 7.40 21.94
N GLN A 17 -16.86 8.21 22.49
CA GLN A 17 -17.12 9.21 23.53
C GLN A 17 -17.28 10.62 22.94
N GLY A 18 -17.26 10.77 21.61
CA GLY A 18 -17.39 12.05 20.92
C GLY A 18 -16.12 12.90 20.94
N LYS A 19 -14.98 12.36 21.38
CA LYS A 19 -13.70 13.07 21.36
C LYS A 19 -13.11 13.04 19.97
N LEU A 20 -12.60 14.19 19.51
CA LEU A 20 -11.87 14.28 18.24
C LEU A 20 -10.60 13.40 18.26
N VAL A 21 -10.54 12.45 17.34
CA VAL A 21 -9.42 11.52 17.12
C VAL A 21 -8.52 12.02 16.00
N SER A 22 -9.10 12.39 14.85
CA SER A 22 -8.34 12.84 13.68
C SER A 22 -9.18 13.72 12.75
N ILE A 23 -8.50 14.43 11.84
CA ILE A 23 -9.13 15.09 10.70
C ILE A 23 -8.55 14.47 9.43
N SER A 24 -9.41 14.05 8.51
CA SER A 24 -9.03 13.54 7.20
C SER A 24 -9.59 14.39 6.06
N LEU A 25 -9.01 14.25 4.87
CA LEU A 25 -9.55 14.81 3.63
C LEU A 25 -10.46 13.80 2.92
N GLY A 26 -11.44 14.32 2.18
CA GLY A 26 -12.45 13.59 1.43
C GLY A 26 -13.86 14.15 1.67
N SER A 27 -14.76 13.90 0.73
CA SER A 27 -16.18 14.18 0.91
C SER A 27 -16.79 13.27 1.98
N LEU A 28 -17.87 13.73 2.62
CA LEU A 28 -18.55 12.99 3.69
C LEU A 28 -18.97 11.57 3.27
N ARG A 29 -19.40 11.42 2.01
CA ARG A 29 -19.84 10.15 1.43
C ARG A 29 -18.76 9.43 0.62
N GLY A 30 -17.64 10.10 0.31
CA GLY A 30 -16.52 9.53 -0.45
C GLY A 30 -16.72 9.48 -1.97
N ASP A 31 -17.79 10.09 -2.50
CA ASP A 31 -18.25 9.94 -3.88
C ASP A 31 -18.24 11.24 -4.71
N ALA A 32 -17.89 12.37 -4.09
CA ALA A 32 -17.95 13.69 -4.73
C ALA A 32 -16.72 14.02 -5.61
N GLN A 33 -15.82 13.05 -5.82
CA GLN A 33 -14.58 13.21 -6.60
C GLN A 33 -13.66 14.33 -6.07
N GLN A 34 -13.71 14.61 -4.76
CA GLN A 34 -12.87 15.58 -4.07
C GLN A 34 -11.49 14.98 -3.73
N VAL A 35 -10.54 15.84 -3.36
CA VAL A 35 -9.26 15.35 -2.83
C VAL A 35 -9.51 14.56 -1.55
N GLY A 36 -8.90 13.39 -1.45
CA GLY A 36 -9.15 12.45 -0.36
C GLY A 36 -10.37 11.56 -0.57
N ASP A 37 -11.13 11.68 -1.66
CA ASP A 37 -12.08 10.64 -2.06
C ASP A 37 -11.36 9.43 -2.66
N ALA A 38 -12.09 8.31 -2.79
CA ALA A 38 -11.58 7.10 -3.43
C ALA A 38 -11.11 7.40 -4.87
N MET A 39 -9.95 6.85 -5.22
CA MET A 39 -9.41 6.96 -6.56
C MET A 39 -10.18 6.08 -7.55
N ALA A 40 -10.47 6.62 -8.73
CA ALA A 40 -10.94 5.84 -9.86
C ALA A 40 -9.76 5.53 -10.80
N PHE A 41 -9.46 4.25 -10.99
CA PHE A 41 -8.46 3.80 -11.97
C PHE A 41 -9.13 3.69 -13.34
N ALA A 42 -8.59 4.37 -14.34
CA ALA A 42 -9.10 4.33 -15.72
C ALA A 42 -8.33 3.33 -16.58
N ASN A 43 -9.00 2.75 -17.58
CA ASN A 43 -8.41 1.94 -18.67
C ASN A 43 -7.61 0.70 -18.22
N LEU A 44 -8.01 0.05 -17.12
CA LEU A 44 -7.39 -1.20 -16.71
C LEU A 44 -7.92 -2.40 -17.51
N PRO A 45 -7.08 -3.40 -17.84
CA PRO A 45 -7.53 -4.67 -18.39
C PRO A 45 -8.54 -5.38 -17.48
N ALA A 46 -9.44 -6.17 -18.06
CA ALA A 46 -10.48 -6.89 -17.30
C ALA A 46 -9.92 -7.95 -16.32
N SER A 47 -8.66 -8.38 -16.50
CA SER A 47 -7.97 -9.27 -15.56
C SER A 47 -7.54 -8.56 -14.27
N ILE A 48 -7.64 -7.23 -14.21
CA ILE A 48 -7.29 -6.43 -13.03
C ILE A 48 -8.56 -5.94 -12.35
N THR A 49 -8.62 -6.18 -11.05
CA THR A 49 -9.53 -5.48 -10.12
C THR A 49 -8.72 -4.61 -9.18
N VAL A 50 -9.31 -3.52 -8.70
CA VAL A 50 -8.67 -2.63 -7.75
C VAL A 50 -9.60 -2.38 -6.58
N ASP A 51 -9.06 -2.46 -5.36
CA ASP A 51 -9.72 -1.94 -4.18
C ASP A 51 -9.64 -0.41 -4.17
N GLY A 52 -10.52 0.24 -4.94
CA GLY A 52 -10.51 1.70 -5.11
C GLY A 52 -10.65 2.48 -3.79
N ALA A 53 -11.25 1.87 -2.77
CA ALA A 53 -11.38 2.45 -1.44
C ALA A 53 -10.06 2.52 -0.67
N ALA A 54 -9.03 1.79 -1.09
CA ALA A 54 -7.70 1.82 -0.48
C ALA A 54 -6.85 3.01 -0.96
N TYR A 55 -7.25 3.69 -2.03
CA TYR A 55 -6.44 4.71 -2.71
C TYR A 55 -7.13 6.07 -2.75
N ALA A 56 -6.34 7.13 -2.66
CA ALA A 56 -6.84 8.49 -2.53
C ALA A 56 -6.67 9.32 -3.81
N ARG A 57 -7.70 10.04 -4.21
CA ARG A 57 -7.62 11.06 -5.25
C ARG A 57 -6.82 12.26 -4.74
N LEU A 58 -5.81 12.69 -5.48
CA LEU A 58 -5.00 13.90 -5.17
C LEU A 58 -5.26 15.09 -6.10
N SER A 59 -6.13 14.93 -7.10
CA SER A 59 -6.45 16.00 -8.04
C SER A 59 -7.40 17.03 -7.40
N GLY A 60 -6.95 18.27 -7.23
CA GLY A 60 -7.80 19.40 -6.82
C GLY A 60 -7.10 20.38 -5.88
N ALA A 61 -7.60 21.61 -5.83
CA ALA A 61 -7.16 22.59 -4.83
C ALA A 61 -7.83 22.31 -3.48
N VAL A 62 -7.07 22.41 -2.38
CA VAL A 62 -7.61 22.32 -1.01
C VAL A 62 -7.29 23.61 -0.26
N THR A 63 -8.32 24.21 0.33
CA THR A 63 -8.26 25.58 0.88
C THR A 63 -7.55 25.70 2.23
N ARG A 64 -7.06 24.60 2.83
CA ARG A 64 -6.36 24.66 4.14
C ARG A 64 -5.07 25.49 4.11
N LEU A 65 -4.44 25.57 2.95
CA LEU A 65 -3.25 26.36 2.69
C LEU A 65 -3.56 27.29 1.52
N SER A 66 -4.00 28.51 1.76
CA SER A 66 -3.99 29.65 0.80
C SER A 66 -4.01 29.30 -0.71
N GLY A 67 -4.95 28.47 -1.19
CA GLY A 67 -5.05 28.07 -2.61
C GLY A 67 -3.98 27.10 -3.15
N ALA A 68 -3.17 26.47 -2.31
CA ALA A 68 -2.16 25.50 -2.73
C ALA A 68 -2.80 24.17 -3.18
N ASN A 69 -2.38 23.69 -4.35
CA ASN A 69 -2.76 22.37 -4.84
C ASN A 69 -1.94 21.29 -4.09
N LEU A 70 -2.60 20.23 -3.62
CA LEU A 70 -1.93 19.13 -2.90
C LEU A 70 -0.97 18.35 -3.80
N ALA A 71 -1.16 18.44 -5.11
CA ALA A 71 -0.27 17.89 -6.11
C ALA A 71 0.85 18.87 -6.51
N VAL A 72 1.06 20.02 -5.86
CA VAL A 72 2.22 20.88 -6.21
C VAL A 72 3.51 20.11 -5.94
N GLY A 73 4.24 19.78 -7.01
CA GLY A 73 5.45 18.97 -6.99
C GLY A 73 5.21 17.48 -7.25
N LEU A 74 3.95 17.06 -7.45
CA LEU A 74 3.55 15.70 -7.80
C LEU A 74 2.86 15.70 -9.16
N GLU A 75 3.39 14.95 -10.12
CA GLU A 75 2.74 14.79 -11.42
C GLU A 75 1.70 13.66 -11.29
N THR A 76 0.41 13.96 -11.48
CA THR A 76 -0.66 12.95 -11.48
C THR A 76 -0.93 12.46 -12.89
N THR A 77 -1.01 11.14 -13.04
CA THR A 77 -1.38 10.50 -14.32
C THR A 77 -2.90 10.33 -14.42
N PRO A 78 -3.45 10.13 -15.63
CA PRO A 78 -4.86 9.78 -15.81
C PRO A 78 -5.28 8.46 -15.13
N SER A 79 -4.32 7.55 -14.88
CA SER A 79 -4.55 6.31 -14.12
C SER A 79 -4.61 6.53 -12.60
N GLY A 80 -4.38 7.77 -12.15
CA GLY A 80 -4.40 8.16 -10.74
C GLY A 80 -3.07 7.94 -10.01
N VAL A 81 -2.10 7.31 -10.66
CA VAL A 81 -0.74 7.12 -10.14
C VAL A 81 0.00 8.46 -10.09
N VAL A 82 0.78 8.67 -9.04
CA VAL A 82 1.65 9.84 -8.88
C VAL A 82 3.06 9.53 -9.36
N LEU A 83 3.66 10.46 -10.09
CA LEU A 83 5.03 10.40 -10.54
C LEU A 83 5.87 11.38 -9.73
N VAL A 84 6.98 10.89 -9.19
CA VAL A 84 8.01 11.71 -8.55
C VAL A 84 9.30 11.57 -9.35
N ARG A 85 9.90 12.70 -9.71
CA ARG A 85 11.21 12.72 -10.37
C ARG A 85 12.30 12.93 -9.33
N ASP A 86 13.23 11.99 -9.25
CA ASP A 86 14.47 12.09 -8.48
C ASP A 86 15.66 12.02 -9.44
N GLY A 87 16.21 13.18 -9.80
CA GLY A 87 17.24 13.31 -10.82
C GLY A 87 16.77 12.75 -12.18
N THR A 88 17.30 11.58 -12.55
CA THR A 88 16.97 10.88 -13.81
C THR A 88 15.93 9.77 -13.66
N GLN A 89 15.50 9.46 -12.44
CA GLN A 89 14.52 8.40 -12.16
C GLN A 89 13.12 8.99 -11.98
N THR A 90 12.10 8.29 -12.51
CA THR A 90 10.68 8.65 -12.32
C THR A 90 9.99 7.54 -11.57
N ILE A 91 9.76 7.74 -10.28
CA ILE A 91 9.15 6.75 -9.38
C ILE A 91 7.62 6.88 -9.46
N GLN A 92 6.95 5.74 -9.60
CA GLN A 92 5.50 5.65 -9.58
C GLN A 92 4.97 5.30 -8.19
N LEU A 93 3.98 6.06 -7.73
CA LEU A 93 3.47 6.03 -6.38
C LEU A 93 1.94 5.94 -6.36
N LEU A 94 1.40 5.14 -5.45
CA LEU A 94 -0.04 5.04 -5.21
C LEU A 94 -0.39 5.75 -3.90
N PRO A 95 -1.12 6.87 -3.92
CA PRO A 95 -1.57 7.54 -2.70
C PRO A 95 -2.59 6.67 -1.97
N VAL A 96 -2.31 6.34 -0.71
CA VAL A 96 -3.17 5.47 0.11
C VAL A 96 -4.11 6.28 1.00
N GLN A 97 -5.25 5.67 1.34
CA GLN A 97 -6.22 6.22 2.28
C GLN A 97 -5.86 5.89 3.75
N PRO A 98 -6.23 6.74 4.71
CA PRO A 98 -6.76 8.10 4.54
C PRO A 98 -5.67 9.16 4.32
N ILE A 99 -6.02 10.26 3.65
CA ILE A 99 -5.22 11.49 3.72
C ILE A 99 -5.60 12.22 5.01
N THR A 100 -4.62 12.54 5.85
CA THR A 100 -4.87 13.16 7.16
C THR A 100 -4.28 14.55 7.27
N ILE A 101 -4.67 15.27 8.31
CA ILE A 101 -4.16 16.62 8.57
C ILE A 101 -3.62 16.70 9.99
N ASP A 102 -2.31 16.92 10.10
CA ASP A 102 -1.58 17.08 11.35
C ASP A 102 -0.60 18.27 11.22
N ALA A 103 -1.04 19.43 11.71
CA ALA A 103 -0.25 20.67 11.69
C ALA A 103 0.99 20.64 12.61
N ARG A 104 1.19 19.56 13.38
CA ARG A 104 2.36 19.40 14.26
C ARG A 104 3.54 18.76 13.54
N LEU A 105 3.29 18.09 12.40
CA LEU A 105 4.34 17.46 11.62
C LEU A 105 5.02 18.51 10.72
N PRO A 106 6.37 18.52 10.67
CA PRO A 106 7.09 19.39 9.74
C PRO A 106 6.89 18.92 8.30
N ASP A 107 7.02 19.87 7.37
CA ASP A 107 7.07 19.57 5.94
C ASP A 107 8.26 18.65 5.62
N GLY A 108 8.05 17.69 4.73
CA GLY A 108 9.11 16.78 4.30
C GLY A 108 8.62 15.41 3.83
N VAL A 109 9.59 14.52 3.60
CA VAL A 109 9.37 13.16 3.13
C VAL A 109 10.12 12.18 4.01
N ALA A 110 9.45 11.11 4.44
CA ALA A 110 10.08 10.04 5.22
C ALA A 110 9.33 8.72 5.02
N PHE A 111 10.01 7.59 5.16
CA PHE A 111 9.33 6.28 5.20
C PHE A 111 8.64 6.05 6.55
N THR A 112 7.45 5.46 6.53
CA THR A 112 6.78 4.91 7.71
C THR A 112 7.40 3.58 8.10
N PRO A 113 7.20 3.09 9.34
CA PRO A 113 7.62 1.75 9.72
C PRO A 113 7.09 0.65 8.78
N LEU A 114 5.89 0.84 8.22
CA LEU A 114 5.27 -0.13 7.30
C LEU A 114 5.74 0.02 5.84
N GLY A 115 6.80 0.78 5.59
CA GLY A 115 7.42 0.91 4.27
C GLY A 115 6.60 1.74 3.27
N LEU A 116 5.72 2.63 3.76
CA LEU A 116 5.04 3.62 2.93
C LEU A 116 5.82 4.93 2.94
N LEU A 117 5.85 5.66 1.83
CA LEU A 117 6.43 6.98 1.78
C LEU A 117 5.43 8.01 2.32
N ARG A 118 5.73 8.62 3.46
CA ARG A 118 4.95 9.72 4.01
C ARG A 118 5.48 11.04 3.47
N TRP A 119 4.59 11.80 2.84
CA TRP A 119 4.81 13.18 2.43
C TRP A 119 3.97 14.11 3.29
N VAL A 120 4.59 15.15 3.82
CA VAL A 120 3.93 16.17 4.64
C VAL A 120 4.17 17.55 4.01
N ARG A 121 3.10 18.32 3.85
CA ARG A 121 3.19 19.72 3.41
C ARG A 121 2.09 20.57 4.01
N GLY A 122 2.46 21.62 4.73
CA GLY A 122 1.56 22.51 5.45
C GLY A 122 0.55 21.77 6.32
N GLY A 123 1.02 20.72 6.99
CA GLY A 123 0.21 19.85 7.85
C GLY A 123 -0.65 18.82 7.13
N VAL A 124 -0.74 18.80 5.80
CA VAL A 124 -1.42 17.71 5.07
C VAL A 124 -0.47 16.53 4.93
N VAL A 125 -0.95 15.35 5.30
CA VAL A 125 -0.18 14.11 5.36
C VAL A 125 -0.74 13.13 4.34
N VAL A 126 0.06 12.81 3.33
CA VAL A 126 -0.26 11.78 2.33
C VAL A 126 0.74 10.65 2.48
N GLN A 127 0.26 9.41 2.47
CA GLN A 127 1.12 8.24 2.39
C GLN A 127 1.04 7.64 1.00
N PHE A 128 2.15 7.10 0.53
CA PHE A 128 2.26 6.46 -0.78
C PHE A 128 2.79 5.04 -0.64
N ALA A 129 2.17 4.13 -1.36
CA ALA A 129 2.71 2.81 -1.62
C ALA A 129 3.55 2.83 -2.91
N PRO A 130 4.54 1.94 -3.05
CA PRO A 130 5.21 1.74 -4.33
C PRO A 130 4.20 1.23 -5.35
N ALA A 131 4.27 1.73 -6.58
CA ALA A 131 3.44 1.27 -7.68
C ALA A 131 4.25 0.41 -8.65
N VAL A 132 3.56 -0.47 -9.37
CA VAL A 132 4.13 -1.12 -10.55
C VAL A 132 4.30 -0.08 -11.65
N ALA A 133 5.46 -0.09 -12.31
CA ALA A 133 5.80 0.81 -13.41
C ALA A 133 4.78 0.85 -14.57
N ASP A 134 4.13 -0.27 -14.87
CA ASP A 134 3.02 -0.35 -15.81
C ASP A 134 2.09 -1.47 -15.35
N LEU A 135 1.07 -1.11 -14.58
CA LEU A 135 0.11 -2.09 -14.04
C LEU A 135 -0.65 -2.82 -15.15
N ALA A 136 -0.99 -2.13 -16.24
CA ALA A 136 -1.68 -2.74 -17.38
C ALA A 136 -0.74 -3.69 -18.13
N GLY A 137 0.51 -3.27 -18.37
CA GLY A 137 1.55 -4.10 -18.96
C GLY A 137 1.91 -5.32 -18.12
N LEU A 138 1.97 -5.17 -16.79
CA LEU A 138 2.16 -6.30 -15.86
C LEU A 138 1.03 -7.31 -16.03
N ALA A 139 -0.22 -6.87 -16.07
CA ALA A 139 -1.35 -7.77 -16.25
C ALA A 139 -1.32 -8.47 -17.60
N GLN A 140 -0.96 -7.76 -18.67
CA GLN A 140 -0.80 -8.37 -19.99
C GLN A 140 0.30 -9.44 -19.98
N ALA A 141 1.47 -9.14 -19.37
CA ALA A 141 2.57 -10.08 -19.25
C ALA A 141 2.19 -11.32 -18.42
N ILE A 142 1.47 -11.12 -17.31
CA ILE A 142 0.97 -12.21 -16.47
C ILE A 142 -0.06 -13.05 -17.23
N THR A 143 -1.06 -12.44 -17.86
CA THR A 143 -2.10 -13.17 -18.60
C THR A 143 -1.52 -13.92 -19.80
N ALA A 144 -0.44 -13.41 -20.42
CA ALA A 144 0.26 -14.13 -21.49
C ALA A 144 0.94 -15.42 -21.00
N LEU A 145 1.48 -15.43 -19.77
CA LEU A 145 2.12 -16.61 -19.17
C LEU A 145 1.12 -17.55 -18.48
N LEU A 146 0.10 -16.97 -17.86
CA LEU A 146 -0.90 -17.62 -17.01
C LEU A 146 -2.28 -17.13 -17.44
N PRO A 147 -2.91 -17.74 -18.46
CA PRO A 147 -4.16 -17.24 -19.04
C PRO A 147 -5.36 -17.21 -18.07
N ASP A 148 -5.31 -17.99 -16.99
CA ASP A 148 -6.34 -18.04 -15.94
C ASP A 148 -6.11 -17.01 -14.82
N ALA A 149 -4.99 -16.30 -14.86
CA ALA A 149 -4.58 -15.40 -13.79
C ALA A 149 -5.51 -14.20 -13.64
N ARG A 150 -5.86 -13.91 -12.38
CA ARG A 150 -6.57 -12.69 -11.98
C ARG A 150 -5.69 -11.88 -11.05
N ILE A 151 -5.69 -10.56 -11.23
CA ILE A 151 -4.90 -9.64 -10.42
C ILE A 151 -5.85 -8.74 -9.64
N LYS A 152 -5.60 -8.60 -8.35
CA LYS A 152 -6.25 -7.58 -7.51
C LYS A 152 -5.19 -6.67 -6.90
N LEU A 153 -5.27 -5.38 -7.19
CA LEU A 153 -4.51 -4.36 -6.46
C LEU A 153 -5.28 -4.03 -5.17
N GLY A 154 -4.75 -4.50 -4.04
CA GLY A 154 -5.30 -4.33 -2.69
C GLY A 154 -4.71 -3.12 -1.96
N ALA A 155 -4.75 -3.12 -0.64
CA ALA A 155 -4.21 -2.03 0.18
C ALA A 155 -2.68 -1.91 0.07
N GLU A 156 -2.13 -0.72 0.33
CA GLU A 156 -0.69 -0.49 0.48
C GLU A 156 0.17 -0.94 -0.73
N GLY A 157 -0.41 -0.95 -1.94
CA GLY A 157 0.25 -1.38 -3.17
C GLY A 157 0.38 -2.89 -3.34
N VAL A 158 -0.26 -3.68 -2.47
CA VAL A 158 -0.21 -5.14 -2.53
C VAL A 158 -0.97 -5.66 -3.76
N LEU A 159 -0.32 -6.54 -4.51
CA LEU A 159 -0.87 -7.30 -5.62
C LEU A 159 -1.25 -8.69 -5.14
N GLN A 160 -2.49 -9.07 -5.35
CA GLN A 160 -2.94 -10.46 -5.22
C GLN A 160 -3.04 -11.07 -6.61
N LEU A 161 -2.28 -12.11 -6.87
CA LEU A 161 -2.32 -12.88 -8.11
C LEU A 161 -3.00 -14.22 -7.84
N THR A 162 -4.17 -14.46 -8.41
CA THR A 162 -4.89 -15.72 -8.29
C THR A 162 -4.78 -16.54 -9.57
N THR A 163 -4.25 -17.76 -9.49
CA THR A 163 -4.07 -18.70 -10.61
C THR A 163 -4.05 -20.13 -10.05
N GLY A 164 -4.59 -21.11 -10.77
CA GLY A 164 -4.59 -22.52 -10.34
C GLY A 164 -5.22 -22.77 -8.95
N GLY A 165 -6.15 -21.90 -8.51
CA GLY A 165 -6.77 -21.96 -7.17
C GLY A 165 -5.92 -21.41 -6.02
N ALA A 166 -4.67 -21.01 -6.27
CA ALA A 166 -3.80 -20.37 -5.29
C ALA A 166 -3.87 -18.83 -5.44
N THR A 167 -3.71 -18.10 -4.33
CA THR A 167 -3.58 -16.64 -4.35
C THR A 167 -2.22 -16.25 -3.79
N TYR A 168 -1.39 -15.63 -4.63
CA TYR A 168 -0.07 -15.12 -4.29
C TYR A 168 -0.16 -13.66 -3.86
N VAL A 169 0.57 -13.27 -2.82
CA VAL A 169 0.58 -11.90 -2.29
C VAL A 169 1.94 -11.28 -2.49
N LEU A 170 1.99 -10.28 -3.37
CA LEU A 170 3.21 -9.62 -3.82
C LEU A 170 3.09 -8.11 -3.61
N LYS A 171 4.21 -7.41 -3.52
CA LYS A 171 4.27 -5.95 -3.49
C LYS A 171 5.46 -5.47 -4.31
N PRO A 172 5.29 -4.47 -5.18
CA PRO A 172 6.41 -3.89 -5.89
C PRO A 172 7.40 -3.28 -4.89
N ASP A 173 8.69 -3.49 -5.14
CA ASP A 173 9.73 -2.77 -4.44
C ASP A 173 9.83 -1.32 -4.92
N TRP A 174 10.43 -0.48 -4.08
CA TRP A 174 10.70 0.93 -4.37
C TRP A 174 11.77 1.12 -5.47
N THR A 175 12.61 0.10 -5.73
CA THR A 175 13.60 0.15 -6.80
C THR A 175 12.99 -0.26 -8.15
N GLY A 176 13.48 0.35 -9.24
CA GLY A 176 13.04 -0.01 -10.60
C GLY A 176 11.66 0.55 -11.01
N ALA A 177 10.99 1.30 -10.15
CA ALA A 177 9.77 2.04 -10.49
C ALA A 177 10.14 3.16 -11.49
N GLY A 178 9.74 3.00 -12.75
CA GLY A 178 10.05 3.91 -13.86
C GLY A 178 8.84 4.11 -14.76
N THR A 179 8.63 5.31 -15.32
CA THR A 179 7.81 5.44 -16.53
C THR A 179 8.64 4.95 -17.72
N ALA A 180 8.24 3.86 -18.36
CA ALA A 180 9.03 3.25 -19.43
C ALA A 180 8.17 2.88 -20.64
N THR A 181 8.79 2.98 -21.81
CA THR A 181 8.27 2.52 -23.09
C THR A 181 9.00 1.23 -23.48
N GLY A 182 8.27 0.19 -23.86
CA GLY A 182 8.85 -1.08 -24.27
C GLY A 182 7.87 -2.22 -24.02
N THR A 183 8.28 -3.45 -24.37
CA THR A 183 7.48 -4.64 -24.11
C THR A 183 7.55 -4.99 -22.61
N PRO A 184 6.41 -5.06 -21.91
CA PRO A 184 6.35 -5.54 -20.53
C PRO A 184 6.69 -7.02 -20.44
N GLN A 185 7.49 -7.39 -19.45
CA GLN A 185 7.91 -8.76 -19.20
C GLN A 185 7.87 -9.04 -17.70
N ILE A 186 7.40 -10.23 -17.31
CA ILE A 186 7.51 -10.74 -15.95
C ILE A 186 8.33 -12.03 -16.00
N GLY A 187 9.18 -12.22 -15.01
CA GLY A 187 10.03 -13.40 -14.94
C GLY A 187 10.66 -13.55 -13.57
N VAL A 188 11.73 -14.34 -13.55
CA VAL A 188 12.50 -14.63 -12.34
C VAL A 188 13.95 -14.25 -12.61
N ASP A 189 14.59 -13.54 -11.70
CA ASP A 189 16.00 -13.17 -11.83
C ASP A 189 16.95 -14.32 -11.45
N GLY A 190 18.26 -14.09 -11.56
CA GLY A 190 19.28 -15.09 -11.22
C GLY A 190 19.31 -15.51 -9.74
N GLN A 191 18.55 -14.84 -8.87
CA GLN A 191 18.41 -15.16 -7.45
C GLN A 191 17.06 -15.82 -7.13
N GLY A 192 16.24 -16.13 -8.14
CA GLY A 192 14.93 -16.75 -7.92
C GLY A 192 13.83 -15.75 -7.54
N ARG A 193 14.05 -14.43 -7.69
CA ARG A 193 13.10 -13.39 -7.30
C ARG A 193 12.22 -13.01 -8.48
N ILE A 194 10.93 -12.75 -8.22
CA ILE A 194 10.00 -12.31 -9.26
C ILE A 194 10.34 -10.86 -9.62
N VAL A 195 10.47 -10.61 -10.92
CA VAL A 195 10.78 -9.28 -11.45
C VAL A 195 9.83 -8.90 -12.57
N PHE A 196 9.49 -7.61 -12.61
CA PHE A 196 8.78 -6.98 -13.71
C PHE A 196 9.70 -6.00 -14.43
N GLN A 197 9.78 -6.08 -15.74
CA GLN A 197 10.68 -5.27 -16.56
C GLN A 197 9.93 -4.71 -17.77
N ILE A 198 10.30 -3.51 -18.19
CA ILE A 198 9.79 -2.88 -19.42
C ILE A 198 10.97 -2.57 -20.33
N GLY A 199 11.08 -3.29 -21.44
CA GLY A 199 12.23 -3.19 -22.36
C GLY A 199 13.57 -3.45 -21.65
N ASN A 200 14.61 -2.68 -21.99
CA ASN A 200 15.97 -2.88 -21.45
C ASN A 200 16.24 -2.13 -20.13
N ARG A 201 15.20 -1.75 -19.37
CA ARG A 201 15.34 -0.98 -18.12
C ARG A 201 15.64 -1.88 -16.93
N PRO A 202 16.12 -1.33 -15.79
CA PRO A 202 16.24 -2.09 -14.55
C PRO A 202 14.90 -2.74 -14.20
N ALA A 203 14.96 -4.01 -13.80
CA ALA A 203 13.76 -4.73 -13.41
C ALA A 203 13.31 -4.30 -12.00
N GLN A 204 12.00 -4.13 -11.83
CA GLN A 204 11.37 -3.89 -10.54
C GLN A 204 11.13 -5.23 -9.85
N LEU A 205 11.57 -5.37 -8.60
CA LEU A 205 11.31 -6.56 -7.81
C LEU A 205 9.83 -6.61 -7.37
N LEU A 206 9.23 -7.78 -7.43
CA LEU A 206 7.94 -8.07 -6.81
C LEU A 206 8.19 -8.97 -5.61
N LEU A 207 8.16 -8.37 -4.42
CA LEU A 207 8.50 -9.03 -3.16
C LEU A 207 7.26 -9.67 -2.56
N PRO A 208 7.41 -10.76 -1.78
CA PRO A 208 6.33 -11.25 -0.91
C PRO A 208 5.85 -10.14 0.01
N ALA A 209 4.56 -10.16 0.36
CA ALA A 209 4.02 -9.14 1.24
C ALA A 209 2.94 -9.68 2.16
N VAL A 210 2.68 -8.96 3.24
CA VAL A 210 1.47 -9.14 4.04
C VAL A 210 0.32 -8.42 3.35
N LEU A 211 -0.84 -9.07 3.28
CA LEU A 211 -2.04 -8.57 2.61
C LEU A 211 -2.43 -7.12 3.00
N ASN A 212 -2.24 -6.78 4.26
CA ASN A 212 -2.48 -5.45 4.84
C ASN A 212 -1.60 -5.29 6.09
N ALA A 213 -0.48 -4.58 5.97
CA ALA A 213 0.50 -4.44 7.05
C ALA A 213 -0.04 -3.56 8.19
N ALA A 214 -0.88 -2.56 7.90
CA ALA A 214 -1.52 -1.75 8.94
C ALA A 214 -2.47 -2.58 9.82
N GLN A 215 -3.28 -3.46 9.23
CA GLN A 215 -4.13 -4.38 9.98
C GLN A 215 -3.30 -5.38 10.78
N ALA A 216 -2.24 -5.94 10.17
CA ALA A 216 -1.32 -6.83 10.90
C ALA A 216 -0.68 -6.11 12.09
N SER A 217 -0.21 -4.87 11.91
CA SER A 217 0.32 -4.04 13.01
C SER A 217 -0.74 -3.83 14.09
N GLY A 218 -1.98 -3.53 13.74
CA GLY A 218 -3.07 -3.38 14.71
C GLY A 218 -3.34 -4.66 15.51
N ILE A 219 -3.28 -5.83 14.86
CA ILE A 219 -3.39 -7.13 15.51
C ILE A 219 -2.26 -7.31 16.53
N PHE A 220 -1.00 -7.07 16.14
CA PHE A 220 0.15 -7.22 17.03
C PHE A 220 0.10 -6.24 18.21
N THR A 221 -0.17 -4.96 17.97
CA THR A 221 -0.25 -3.96 19.04
C THR A 221 -1.39 -4.26 20.02
N THR A 222 -2.50 -4.84 19.56
CA THR A 222 -3.61 -5.27 20.43
C THR A 222 -3.26 -6.52 21.24
N ALA A 223 -2.66 -7.52 20.59
CA ALA A 223 -2.30 -8.79 21.22
C ALA A 223 -1.11 -8.64 22.18
N ILE A 224 -0.16 -7.76 21.84
CA ILE A 224 1.10 -7.52 22.53
C ILE A 224 1.29 -6.00 22.63
N PRO A 225 0.71 -5.35 23.65
CA PRO A 225 0.86 -3.91 23.83
C PRO A 225 2.32 -3.47 23.89
N GLY A 226 2.64 -2.39 23.17
CA GLY A 226 4.01 -1.87 23.06
C GLY A 226 4.84 -2.53 21.95
N SER A 227 4.30 -3.53 21.24
CA SER A 227 4.96 -4.08 20.05
C SER A 227 4.86 -3.12 18.86
N VAL A 228 5.93 -3.10 18.05
CA VAL A 228 6.04 -2.31 16.83
C VAL A 228 6.37 -3.23 15.67
N LEU A 229 5.55 -3.19 14.62
CA LEU A 229 5.80 -3.89 13.37
C LEU A 229 6.43 -2.91 12.37
N ALA A 230 7.51 -3.32 11.71
CA ALA A 230 8.15 -2.56 10.65
C ALA A 230 8.57 -3.46 9.49
N VAL A 231 8.62 -2.94 8.27
CA VAL A 231 9.26 -3.61 7.14
C VAL A 231 10.77 -3.62 7.38
N GLN A 232 11.42 -4.76 7.15
CA GLN A 232 12.87 -4.87 7.22
C GLN A 232 13.49 -4.23 5.95
N PRO A 233 14.26 -3.14 6.07
CA PRO A 233 14.85 -2.46 4.92
C PRO A 233 15.75 -3.39 4.12
N GLY A 234 15.63 -3.36 2.79
CA GLY A 234 16.45 -4.16 1.87
C GLY A 234 16.14 -5.67 1.88
N SER A 235 15.06 -6.11 2.53
CA SER A 235 14.67 -7.52 2.51
C SER A 235 14.17 -7.93 1.12
N SER A 236 14.82 -8.92 0.52
CA SER A 236 14.34 -9.56 -0.73
C SER A 236 13.20 -10.56 -0.52
N GLU A 237 12.82 -10.83 0.74
CA GLU A 237 11.79 -11.80 1.11
C GLU A 237 10.53 -11.11 1.66
N GLY A 238 10.49 -9.77 1.61
CA GLY A 238 9.38 -9.01 2.18
C GLY A 238 9.28 -9.11 3.70
N ALA A 239 10.41 -9.35 4.37
CA ALA A 239 10.45 -9.59 5.80
C ALA A 239 9.98 -8.36 6.58
N LEU A 240 9.33 -8.62 7.71
CA LEU A 240 9.00 -7.62 8.71
C LEU A 240 9.77 -7.91 10.00
N THR A 241 10.00 -6.87 10.79
CA THR A 241 10.55 -6.94 12.14
C THR A 241 9.46 -6.59 13.13
N LEU A 242 9.16 -7.50 14.05
CA LEU A 242 8.33 -7.23 15.22
C LEU A 242 9.27 -6.93 16.40
N THR A 243 9.17 -5.73 16.97
CA THR A 243 10.00 -5.31 18.10
C THR A 243 9.14 -5.18 19.36
N LEU A 244 9.61 -5.72 20.49
CA LEU A 244 9.04 -5.49 21.82
C LEU A 244 10.17 -5.24 22.81
N GLY A 245 10.29 -4.01 23.30
CA GLY A 245 11.44 -3.61 24.13
C GLY A 245 12.75 -3.81 23.38
N ASN A 246 13.63 -4.66 23.93
CA ASN A 246 14.93 -4.99 23.31
C ASN A 246 14.91 -6.27 22.47
N THR A 247 13.75 -6.93 22.35
CA THR A 247 13.63 -8.16 21.58
C THR A 247 13.08 -7.85 20.19
N GLN A 248 13.68 -8.48 19.18
CA GLN A 248 13.25 -8.39 17.79
C GLN A 248 13.03 -9.78 17.24
N TRP A 249 11.88 -9.97 16.59
CA TRP A 249 11.58 -11.17 15.84
C TRP A 249 11.46 -10.84 14.37
N ARG A 250 12.02 -11.72 13.54
CA ARG A 250 11.91 -11.59 12.09
C ARG A 250 10.73 -12.41 11.60
N LEU A 251 9.85 -11.76 10.85
CA LEU A 251 8.60 -12.29 10.34
C LEU A 251 8.64 -12.39 8.82
N LEU A 252 8.46 -13.58 8.28
CA LEU A 252 8.41 -13.84 6.83
C LEU A 252 6.97 -14.13 6.37
N PRO A 253 6.37 -13.30 5.52
CA PRO A 253 5.06 -13.62 4.96
C PRO A 253 5.14 -14.84 4.05
N GLN A 254 4.15 -15.73 4.15
CA GLN A 254 3.96 -16.78 3.16
C GLN A 254 3.52 -16.15 1.83
N TRP A 255 4.14 -16.58 0.74
CA TRP A 255 3.87 -16.05 -0.58
C TRP A 255 2.46 -16.38 -1.06
N VAL A 256 1.93 -17.53 -0.65
CA VAL A 256 0.62 -18.06 -1.03
C VAL A 256 -0.31 -18.01 0.18
N LEU A 257 -1.51 -17.47 -0.02
CA LEU A 257 -2.55 -17.49 1.01
C LEU A 257 -2.99 -18.94 1.30
N PRO A 258 -3.16 -19.32 2.58
CA PRO A 258 -3.71 -20.62 2.94
C PRO A 258 -5.14 -20.79 2.41
N GLY A 259 -5.38 -21.86 1.65
CA GLY A 259 -6.67 -22.11 1.00
C GLY A 259 -7.82 -22.50 1.95
N ASN A 260 -7.51 -23.03 3.14
CA ASN A 260 -8.50 -23.61 4.05
C ASN A 260 -8.82 -22.75 5.29
N ASP A 261 -8.18 -21.58 5.43
CA ASP A 261 -8.26 -20.79 6.68
C ASP A 261 -9.32 -19.69 6.68
N ALA A 262 -10.18 -19.64 5.67
CA ALA A 262 -11.32 -18.72 5.62
C ALA A 262 -12.27 -18.85 6.84
N ALA A 263 -12.25 -19.99 7.56
CA ALA A 263 -13.05 -20.23 8.76
C ALA A 263 -12.50 -19.58 10.04
N GLN A 264 -11.29 -18.99 10.00
CA GLN A 264 -10.72 -18.34 11.17
C GLN A 264 -11.61 -17.19 11.66
N THR A 265 -12.04 -17.23 12.92
CA THR A 265 -12.84 -16.18 13.56
C THR A 265 -11.98 -15.21 14.36
N ALA A 266 -10.95 -15.72 15.04
CA ALA A 266 -10.00 -14.93 15.81
C ALA A 266 -9.09 -14.06 14.92
N PRO A 267 -8.65 -12.87 15.38
CA PRO A 267 -7.76 -11.99 14.61
C PRO A 267 -6.41 -12.65 14.31
N TRP A 268 -5.95 -13.56 15.16
CA TRP A 268 -4.74 -14.35 14.93
C TRP A 268 -4.83 -15.72 15.61
N ARG A 269 -4.03 -16.68 15.14
CA ARG A 269 -3.77 -17.96 15.81
C ARG A 269 -2.40 -18.49 15.43
N MET A 270 -1.78 -19.26 16.32
CA MET A 270 -0.62 -20.09 15.96
C MET A 270 -1.11 -21.43 15.43
N GLY A 271 -0.63 -21.86 14.26
CA GLY A 271 -0.90 -23.19 13.73
C GLY A 271 0.00 -24.26 14.37
N SER A 272 -0.42 -25.52 14.25
CA SER A 272 0.39 -26.68 14.67
C SER A 272 1.66 -26.86 13.82
N ASP A 273 1.72 -26.20 12.68
CA ASP A 273 2.85 -26.09 11.76
C ASP A 273 3.85 -24.98 12.14
N GLY A 274 3.62 -24.28 13.26
CA GLY A 274 4.46 -23.17 13.71
C GLY A 274 4.29 -21.88 12.89
N VAL A 275 3.26 -21.79 12.07
CA VAL A 275 2.94 -20.58 11.29
C VAL A 275 1.96 -19.72 12.08
N LEU A 276 2.23 -18.42 12.15
CA LEU A 276 1.30 -17.43 12.68
C LEU A 276 0.30 -17.04 11.58
N TYR A 277 -0.98 -17.30 11.82
CA TYR A 277 -2.06 -16.99 10.89
C TYR A 277 -2.79 -15.72 11.32
N LEU A 278 -2.74 -14.69 10.48
CA LEU A 278 -3.37 -13.39 10.70
C LEU A 278 -4.63 -13.26 9.85
N LYS A 279 -5.76 -12.94 10.47
CA LYS A 279 -7.00 -12.64 9.75
C LYS A 279 -6.98 -11.17 9.32
N LEU A 280 -6.83 -10.95 8.01
CA LEU A 280 -6.70 -9.63 7.40
C LEU A 280 -7.91 -9.42 6.48
N GLY A 281 -8.92 -8.72 6.99
CA GLY A 281 -10.23 -8.62 6.37
C GLY A 281 -10.94 -9.97 6.32
N THR A 282 -11.29 -10.42 5.11
CA THR A 282 -11.97 -11.70 4.86
C THR A 282 -11.00 -12.84 4.53
N GLN A 283 -9.70 -12.56 4.50
CA GLN A 283 -8.65 -13.52 4.15
C GLN A 283 -7.75 -13.79 5.35
N VAL A 284 -7.00 -14.88 5.29
CA VAL A 284 -5.98 -15.21 6.28
C VAL A 284 -4.63 -15.22 5.59
N GLN A 285 -3.62 -14.63 6.24
CA GLN A 285 -2.24 -14.61 5.81
C GLN A 285 -1.39 -15.41 6.80
N GLY A 286 -0.64 -16.40 6.30
CA GLY A 286 0.39 -17.07 7.09
C GLY A 286 1.68 -16.24 7.16
N VAL A 287 2.31 -16.21 8.32
CA VAL A 287 3.59 -15.54 8.60
C VAL A 287 4.46 -16.48 9.44
N ARG A 288 5.71 -16.71 9.05
CA ARG A 288 6.67 -17.50 9.81
C ARG A 288 7.52 -16.60 10.70
N ILE A 289 7.77 -17.03 11.93
CA ILE A 289 8.77 -16.43 12.81
C ILE A 289 10.07 -17.19 12.57
N VAL A 290 11.13 -16.51 12.15
CA VAL A 290 12.40 -17.16 11.80
C VAL A 290 13.54 -16.89 12.76
N ASP A 291 13.47 -15.79 13.52
CA ASP A 291 14.44 -15.38 14.54
C ASP A 291 13.68 -14.83 15.76
#